data_AF-A0A9P6XRP6-F1
#
_entry.id   AF-A0A9P6XRP6-F1
#
_cell.length_a   1.000
_cell.length_b   1.000
_cell.length_c   1.000
_cell.angle_alpha   90.00
_cell.angle_beta   90.00
_cell.angle_gamma   90.00
#
_symmetry.space_group_name_H-M   'P 1'
#
loop_
_entity.id
_entity.type
_entity.pdbx_description
1 polymer ?
#
loop_
_entity_poly.entity_id
_entity_poly.type
_entity_poly.pdbx_seq_one_letter_code
_entity_poly.pdbx_strand_id
1 'polypeptide(L)'
;MGGARGTRPLPAGAAYVGKPYDLVFAWSDDRIYCSELVWKIYQRTLGLEIGALAPLKGFDLSSPAVQAKMQERYGRDIPWDEPIISPAAMYDSDLLTTVADR
;
A
#
# COMPACT_ATOMS: atom_id res chain seq x y z
N MET A 1 35.02 -3.83 -13.41
CA MET A 1 33.97 -4.50 -12.61
C MET A 1 33.21 -3.44 -11.83
N GLY A 2 32.14 -2.88 -12.41
CA GLY A 2 31.27 -1.92 -11.73
C GLY A 2 30.19 -2.68 -10.98
N GLY A 3 30.42 -2.92 -9.68
CA GLY A 3 29.42 -3.53 -8.81
C GLY A 3 28.22 -2.60 -8.68
N ALA A 4 27.05 -3.10 -9.05
CA ALA A 4 25.78 -2.42 -8.77
C ALA A 4 25.73 -2.09 -7.27
N ARG A 5 25.63 -0.80 -6.94
CA ARG A 5 25.32 -0.35 -5.58
C ARG A 5 23.88 -0.74 -5.29
N GLY A 6 23.68 -1.99 -4.86
CA GLY A 6 22.41 -2.43 -4.29
C GLY A 6 22.14 -1.57 -3.07
N THR A 7 21.13 -0.70 -3.16
CA THR A 7 20.66 0.08 -2.04
C THR A 7 20.15 -0.90 -0.99
N ARG A 8 20.85 -0.99 0.15
CA ARG A 8 20.37 -1.77 1.29
C ARG A 8 19.07 -1.11 1.77
N PRO A 9 17.95 -1.84 1.82
CA PRO A 9 16.72 -1.28 2.36
C PRO A 9 16.95 -0.87 3.81
N LEU A 10 16.30 0.23 4.22
CA LEU A 10 16.27 0.64 5.63
C LEU A 10 15.80 -0.54 6.49
N PRO A 11 16.22 -0.67 7.76
CA PRO A 11 15.93 -1.84 8.59
C PRO A 11 14.45 -2.27 8.60
N ALA A 12 13.52 -1.32 8.58
CA ALA A 12 12.09 -1.61 8.48
C ALA A 12 11.68 -2.18 7.11
N GLY A 13 12.25 -1.68 6.01
CA GLY A 13 12.00 -2.19 4.66
C GLY A 13 12.63 -3.56 4.41
N ALA A 14 13.74 -3.88 5.09
CA ALA A 14 14.40 -5.17 4.98
C ALA A 14 13.49 -6.34 5.41
N ALA A 15 12.59 -6.10 6.38
CA ALA A 15 11.63 -7.10 6.85
C ALA A 15 10.59 -7.51 5.79
N TYR A 16 10.40 -6.71 4.74
CA TYR A 16 9.45 -6.99 3.66
C TYR A 16 10.08 -7.56 2.40
N VAL A 17 11.42 -7.65 2.34
CA VAL A 17 12.11 -8.22 1.17
C VAL A 17 11.70 -9.67 0.98
N GLY A 18 11.24 -10.00 -0.23
CA GLY A 18 10.82 -11.36 -0.58
C GLY A 18 9.41 -11.73 -0.15
N LYS A 19 8.66 -10.83 0.51
CA LYS A 19 7.24 -11.07 0.79
C LYS A 19 6.42 -11.12 -0.51
N PRO A 20 5.44 -12.02 -0.61
CA PRO A 20 4.57 -12.10 -1.76
C PRO A 20 3.68 -10.85 -1.86
N TYR A 21 3.31 -10.49 -3.08
CA TYR A 21 2.42 -9.36 -3.33
C TYR A 21 1.02 -9.64 -2.81
N ASP A 22 0.40 -8.64 -2.19
CA ASP A 22 -0.98 -8.75 -1.73
C ASP A 22 -1.99 -8.35 -2.80
N LEU A 23 -2.80 -9.31 -3.23
CA LEU A 23 -3.88 -9.11 -4.20
C LEU A 23 -5.24 -8.86 -3.54
N VAL A 24 -5.38 -9.12 -2.24
CA VAL A 24 -6.62 -8.92 -1.48
C VAL A 24 -6.55 -7.70 -0.56
N PHE A 25 -5.46 -6.93 -0.63
CA PHE A 25 -5.29 -5.67 0.10
C PHE A 25 -5.60 -5.80 1.60
N ALA A 26 -5.16 -6.90 2.22
CA ALA A 26 -5.36 -7.15 3.63
C ALA A 26 -4.32 -6.39 4.45
N TRP A 27 -4.73 -5.80 5.56
CA TRP A 27 -3.86 -5.05 6.47
C TRP A 27 -3.07 -5.97 7.40
N SER A 28 -2.18 -6.76 6.81
CA SER A 28 -1.35 -7.75 7.50
C SER A 28 0.11 -7.60 7.10
N ASP A 29 1.02 -8.26 7.81
CA ASP A 29 2.42 -8.29 7.40
C ASP A 29 2.77 -9.54 6.57
N ASP A 30 1.84 -10.46 6.32
CA ASP A 30 2.14 -11.73 5.64
C ASP A 30 2.38 -11.56 4.14
N ARG A 31 1.64 -10.64 3.53
CA ARG A 31 1.76 -10.17 2.16
C ARG A 31 1.81 -8.64 2.19
N ILE A 32 2.25 -8.02 1.10
CA ILE A 32 2.36 -6.56 1.07
C ILE A 32 2.00 -6.02 -0.31
N TYR A 33 1.19 -4.96 -0.37
CA TYR A 33 0.95 -4.22 -1.61
C TYR A 33 1.68 -2.87 -1.64
N CYS A 34 1.68 -2.20 -2.79
CA CYS A 34 2.60 -1.10 -3.09
C CYS A 34 2.54 0.08 -2.11
N SER A 35 1.36 0.67 -1.88
CA SER A 35 1.22 1.82 -0.98
C SER A 35 1.33 1.42 0.50
N GLU A 36 0.89 0.22 0.87
CA GLU A 36 1.04 -0.29 2.24
C GLU A 36 2.50 -0.44 2.64
N LEU A 37 3.35 -0.97 1.76
CA LEU A 37 4.78 -1.10 2.01
C LEU A 37 5.40 0.25 2.39
N VAL A 38 5.13 1.27 1.57
CA VAL A 38 5.70 2.61 1.79
C VAL A 38 5.15 3.21 3.07
N TRP A 39 3.83 3.19 3.26
CA TRP A 39 3.17 3.71 4.46
C TRP A 39 3.71 3.05 5.74
N LYS A 40 3.80 1.71 5.78
CA LYS A 40 4.32 0.97 6.94
C LYS A 40 5.79 1.25 7.20
N ILE A 41 6.61 1.50 6.17
CA ILE A 41 8.01 1.89 6.37
C ILE A 41 8.07 3.25 7.08
N TYR A 42 7.37 4.27 6.58
CA TYR A 42 7.34 5.60 7.22
C TYR A 42 6.82 5.51 8.65
N GLN A 43 5.72 4.79 8.87
CA GLN A 43 5.15 4.68 10.19
C GLN A 43 6.06 3.94 11.19
N ARG A 44 6.68 2.83 10.78
CA ARG A 44 7.53 2.03 11.69
C ARG A 44 8.91 2.62 11.93
N THR A 45 9.39 3.49 11.04
CA THR A 45 10.71 4.12 11.18
C THR A 45 10.66 5.49 11.83
N LEU A 46 9.63 6.28 11.50
CA LEU A 46 9.54 7.68 11.88
C LEU A 46 8.29 8.01 12.70
N GLY A 47 7.33 7.07 12.84
CA GLY A 47 6.05 7.36 13.49
C GLY A 47 5.17 8.32 12.68
N LEU A 48 5.36 8.39 11.36
CA LEU A 48 4.61 9.25 10.46
C LEU A 48 3.59 8.47 9.63
N GLU A 49 2.33 8.90 9.69
CA GLU A 49 1.24 8.42 8.85
C GLU A 49 1.10 9.30 7.61
N ILE A 50 1.76 8.90 6.52
CA ILE A 50 1.73 9.64 5.24
C ILE A 50 0.47 9.31 4.44
N GLY A 51 -0.66 9.87 4.86
CA GLY A 51 -1.97 9.65 4.26
C GLY A 51 -2.89 8.79 5.14
N ALA A 52 -4.19 9.04 5.02
CA ALA A 52 -5.21 8.40 5.85
C ALA A 52 -5.62 7.02 5.30
N LEU A 53 -5.81 6.07 6.21
CA LEU A 53 -6.44 4.79 5.90
C LEU A 53 -7.94 4.98 5.68
N ALA A 54 -8.49 4.27 4.71
CA ALA A 54 -9.92 4.22 4.46
C ALA A 54 -10.41 2.77 4.43
N PRO A 55 -11.62 2.47 4.94
CA PRO A 55 -12.18 1.12 4.81
C PRO A 55 -12.45 0.80 3.33
N LEU A 56 -12.36 -0.46 2.93
CA LEU A 56 -12.64 -0.90 1.55
C LEU A 56 -13.98 -0.38 1.00
N LYS A 57 -15.03 -0.33 1.84
CA LYS A 57 -16.34 0.22 1.47
C LYS A 57 -16.35 1.73 1.17
N GLY A 58 -15.31 2.45 1.57
CA GLY A 58 -15.15 3.88 1.34
C GLY A 58 -14.60 4.23 -0.04
N PHE A 59 -14.19 3.25 -0.84
CA PHE A 59 -13.71 3.45 -2.21
C PHE A 59 -14.86 3.47 -3.22
N ASP A 60 -14.61 4.07 -4.39
CA ASP A 60 -15.55 3.97 -5.51
C ASP A 60 -15.46 2.58 -6.15
N LEU A 61 -16.48 1.77 -5.90
CA LEU A 61 -16.63 0.41 -6.42
C LEU A 61 -17.73 0.31 -7.49
N SER A 62 -18.20 1.44 -8.01
CA SER A 62 -19.36 1.48 -8.92
C SER A 62 -19.05 0.95 -10.32
N SER A 63 -17.79 1.04 -10.77
CA SER A 63 -17.46 0.67 -12.14
C SER A 63 -17.53 -0.86 -12.37
N PRO A 64 -18.04 -1.32 -13.53
CA PRO A 64 -18.14 -2.76 -13.83
C PRO A 64 -16.79 -3.49 -13.76
N ALA A 65 -15.71 -2.83 -14.17
CA ALA A 65 -14.36 -3.39 -14.12
C ALA A 65 -13.90 -3.61 -12.67
N VAL A 66 -14.19 -2.67 -11.76
CA VAL A 66 -13.88 -2.81 -10.34
C VAL A 66 -14.73 -3.91 -9.72
N GLN A 67 -16.03 -3.96 -10.01
CA GLN A 67 -16.91 -5.02 -9.50
C GLN A 67 -16.47 -6.42 -9.93
N ALA A 68 -16.06 -6.59 -11.20
CA ALA A 68 -15.51 -7.85 -11.69
C ALA A 68 -14.25 -8.25 -10.92
N LYS A 69 -13.35 -7.30 -10.64
CA LYS A 69 -12.14 -7.55 -9.83
C LYS A 69 -12.44 -7.82 -8.36
N MET A 70 -13.45 -7.18 -7.78
CA MET A 70 -13.91 -7.48 -6.42
C MET A 70 -14.40 -8.92 -6.33
N GLN A 71 -15.21 -9.36 -7.29
CA GLN A 71 -15.71 -10.74 -7.34
C GLN A 71 -14.59 -11.76 -7.56
N GLU A 72 -13.63 -11.47 -8.45
CA GLU A 72 -12.46 -12.34 -8.70
C GLU A 72 -11.58 -12.51 -7.46
N ARG A 73 -11.39 -11.43 -6.68
CA ARG A 73 -10.47 -11.42 -5.53
C ARG A 73 -11.10 -11.92 -4.24
N TYR A 74 -12.32 -11.47 -3.95
CA TYR A 74 -12.97 -11.70 -2.66
C TYR A 74 -14.13 -12.69 -2.72
N GLY A 75 -14.64 -12.99 -3.92
CA GLY A 75 -15.80 -13.85 -4.05
C GLY A 75 -17.00 -13.28 -3.31
N ARG A 76 -17.48 -14.00 -2.29
CA ARG A 76 -18.61 -13.58 -1.43
C ARG A 76 -18.15 -12.91 -0.14
N ASP A 77 -16.91 -13.13 0.27
CA ASP A 77 -16.40 -12.75 1.58
C ASP A 77 -15.57 -11.46 1.44
N ILE A 78 -16.29 -10.36 1.17
CA ILE A 78 -15.68 -9.05 0.97
C ILE A 78 -15.40 -8.40 2.34
N PRO A 79 -14.14 -8.04 2.66
CA PRO A 79 -13.79 -7.43 3.93
C PRO A 79 -14.06 -5.92 3.88
N TRP A 80 -15.33 -5.53 3.97
CA TRP A 80 -15.78 -4.14 3.79
C TRP A 80 -15.11 -3.11 4.70
N ASP A 81 -14.70 -3.54 5.90
CA ASP A 81 -14.07 -2.71 6.92
C ASP A 81 -12.54 -2.80 6.92
N GLU A 82 -11.94 -3.54 5.98
CA GLU A 82 -10.48 -3.66 5.85
C GLU A 82 -9.86 -2.28 5.64
N PRO A 83 -8.92 -1.84 6.50
CA PRO A 83 -8.26 -0.56 6.32
C PRO A 83 -7.25 -0.65 5.16
N ILE A 84 -7.39 0.24 4.19
CA ILE A 84 -6.55 0.30 2.98
C ILE A 84 -5.95 1.69 2.87
N ILE A 85 -4.63 1.77 2.68
CA ILE A 85 -3.96 2.97 2.17
C ILE A 85 -3.91 2.93 0.63
N SER A 86 -4.38 3.96 -0.06
CA SER A 86 -4.26 4.07 -1.51
C SER A 86 -3.04 4.92 -1.91
N PRO A 87 -2.50 4.74 -3.13
CA PRO A 87 -1.45 5.63 -3.63
C PRO A 87 -1.87 7.10 -3.66
N ALA A 88 -3.13 7.38 -3.99
CA ALA A 88 -3.68 8.73 -4.01
C ALA A 88 -3.74 9.34 -2.60
N ALA A 89 -4.25 8.61 -1.61
CA ALA A 89 -4.32 9.08 -0.23
C ALA A 89 -2.92 9.39 0.35
N MET A 90 -1.91 8.62 -0.06
CA MET A 90 -0.52 8.90 0.30
C MET A 90 0.04 10.11 -0.44
N TYR A 91 -0.27 10.28 -1.72
CA TYR A 91 0.14 11.43 -2.53
C TYR A 91 -0.44 12.75 -1.98
N ASP A 92 -1.70 12.73 -1.55
CA ASP A 92 -2.42 13.90 -1.00
C ASP A 92 -2.07 14.20 0.47
N SER A 93 -1.07 13.52 1.05
CA SER A 93 -0.66 13.73 2.44
C SER A 93 -0.08 15.13 2.68
N ASP A 94 -0.58 15.84 3.70
CA ASP A 94 -0.06 17.16 4.13
C ASP A 94 1.41 17.14 4.58
N LEU A 95 1.97 15.95 4.82
CA LEU A 95 3.38 15.77 5.19
C LEU A 95 4.32 15.77 3.98
N LEU A 96 3.79 15.76 2.76
CA LEU A 96 4.57 15.62 1.54
C LEU A 96 4.48 16.89 0.68
N THR A 97 5.51 17.11 -0.12
CA THR A 97 5.54 18.16 -1.15
C THR A 97 6.14 17.59 -2.43
N THR A 98 5.61 18.02 -3.57
CA THR A 98 6.16 17.66 -4.87
C THR A 98 7.53 18.31 -5.05
N VAL A 99 8.56 17.49 -5.29
CA VAL A 99 9.95 17.94 -5.56
C VAL A 99 10.36 17.80 -7.01
N ALA A 100 9.60 17.03 -7.80
CA ALA A 100 9.75 16.89 -9.24
C ALA A 100 8.41 16.46 -9.84
N ASP A 101 8.06 17.04 -10.99
CA ASP A 101 6.93 16.65 -11.82
C ASP A 101 7.44 16.60 -13.27
N ARG A 102 6.95 15.65 -14.07
CA ARG A 102 7.44 15.38 -15.43
C ARG A 102 6.32 15.37 -16.45
#